data_AF-A0A2N5I9K9-F1
#
_entry.id   AF-A0A2N5I9K9-F1
#
_cell.length_a   1.000
_cell.length_b   1.000
_cell.length_c   1.000
_cell.angle_alpha   90.00
_cell.angle_beta   90.00
_cell.angle_gamma   90.00
#
_symmetry.space_group_name_H-M   'P 1'
#
loop_
_entity.id
_entity.type
_entity.pdbx_description
1 polymer ?
#
loop_
_entity_poly.entity_id
_entity_poly.type
_entity_poly.pdbx_seq_one_letter_code
_entity_poly.pdbx_strand_id
1 'polypeptide(L)'
;MQEIIGFLLGDLDLFYPLLLASVFIFVYAIVKRSWAAMLLSGILLLPDAIYFSGYPSVPFAIGIPLIQVFFAVIYYREIKLTKSAL
;
A
#
# COMPACT_ATOMS: atom_id res chain seq x y z
N MET A 1 18.35 4.05 -0.71
CA MET A 1 16.87 4.24 -0.73
C MET A 1 16.48 5.31 -1.72
N GLN A 2 17.04 6.53 -1.62
CA GLN A 2 16.72 7.61 -2.57
C GLN A 2 17.14 7.30 -4.01
N GLU A 3 18.27 6.63 -4.25
CA GLU A 3 18.68 6.20 -5.60
C GLU A 3 17.71 5.18 -6.23
N ILE A 4 17.26 4.19 -5.45
CA ILE A 4 16.31 3.17 -5.92
C ILE A 4 14.95 3.80 -6.24
N ILE A 5 14.49 4.72 -5.39
CA ILE A 5 13.23 5.43 -5.57
C ILE A 5 13.32 6.40 -6.75
N GLY A 6 14.45 7.11 -6.89
CA GLY A 6 14.73 7.97 -8.04
C GLY A 6 14.77 7.21 -9.35
N PHE A 7 15.37 6.02 -9.37
CA PHE A 7 15.37 5.13 -10.54
C PHE A 7 13.97 4.61 -10.88
N LEU A 8 13.22 4.13 -9.88
CA LEU A 8 11.86 3.62 -10.07
C LEU A 8 10.88 4.69 -10.53
N LEU A 9 10.89 5.87 -9.89
CA LEU A 9 9.90 6.91 -10.13
C LEU A 9 10.33 7.92 -11.20
N GLY A 10 11.63 8.07 -11.44
CA GLY A 10 12.20 8.95 -12.46
C GLY A 10 12.47 8.21 -13.77
N ASP A 11 13.47 7.32 -13.78
CA ASP A 11 13.93 6.69 -15.03
C ASP A 11 12.92 5.72 -15.64
N LEU A 12 12.15 5.02 -14.80
CA LEU A 12 11.11 4.09 -15.23
C LEU A 12 9.71 4.72 -15.28
N ASP A 13 9.56 5.99 -14.86
CA ASP A 13 8.29 6.72 -14.81
C ASP A 13 7.14 5.95 -14.12
N LEU A 14 7.48 5.15 -13.08
CA LEU A 14 6.53 4.24 -12.43
C LEU A 14 5.61 4.92 -11.41
N PHE A 15 5.77 6.21 -11.18
CA PHE A 15 4.99 6.94 -10.17
C PHE A 15 3.48 6.79 -10.39
N TYR A 16 2.96 7.20 -11.55
CA TYR A 16 1.53 7.07 -11.84
C TYR A 16 1.07 5.61 -11.96
N PRO A 17 1.80 4.70 -12.64
CA PRO A 17 1.45 3.29 -12.66
C PRO A 17 1.35 2.64 -11.27
N LEU A 18 2.31 2.88 -10.38
CA LEU A 18 2.32 2.33 -9.01
C LEU A 18 1.18 2.89 -8.18
N LEU A 19 0.96 4.20 -8.25
CA LEU A 19 -0.13 4.86 -7.54
C LEU A 19 -1.49 4.32 -8.00
N LEU A 20 -1.73 4.24 -9.31
CA LEU A 20 -2.98 3.72 -9.86
C LEU A 20 -3.18 2.24 -9.50
N ALA A 21 -2.15 1.42 -9.66
CA ALA A 21 -2.20 0.01 -9.30
C ALA A 21 -2.51 -0.17 -7.80
N SER A 22 -1.88 0.62 -6.94
CA SER A 22 -2.16 0.63 -5.50
C SER A 22 -3.63 0.95 -5.23
N VAL A 23 -4.19 1.99 -5.85
CA VAL A 23 -5.60 2.39 -5.69
C VAL A 23 -6.56 1.29 -6.14
N PHE A 24 -6.35 0.70 -7.33
CA PHE A 24 -7.21 -0.37 -7.83
C PHE A 24 -7.16 -1.61 -6.93
N ILE A 25 -5.97 -2.02 -6.49
CA ILE A 25 -5.80 -3.16 -5.59
C ILE A 25 -6.40 -2.86 -4.21
N PHE A 26 -6.30 -1.63 -3.72
CA PHE A 26 -6.92 -1.21 -2.46
C PHE A 26 -8.44 -1.33 -2.51
N VAL A 27 -9.07 -0.81 -3.57
CA VAL A 27 -10.53 -0.94 -3.77
C VAL A 27 -10.93 -2.41 -3.86
N TYR A 28 -10.19 -3.21 -4.63
CA TYR A 28 -10.41 -4.64 -4.72
C TYR A 28 -10.29 -5.34 -3.36
N ALA A 29 -9.28 -4.97 -2.56
CA ALA A 29 -9.04 -5.52 -1.23
C ALA A 29 -10.19 -5.23 -0.26
N ILE A 30 -10.79 -4.04 -0.31
CA ILE A 30 -11.97 -3.68 0.48
C ILE A 30 -13.18 -4.53 0.06
N VAL A 31 -13.47 -4.61 -1.24
CA VAL A 31 -14.64 -5.34 -1.76
C VAL A 31 -14.56 -6.83 -1.43
N LYS A 32 -13.36 -7.43 -1.55
CA LYS A 32 -13.14 -8.85 -1.27
C LYS A 32 -12.76 -9.15 0.17
N ARG A 33 -12.64 -8.13 1.03
CA ARG A 33 -12.08 -8.24 2.40
C ARG A 33 -10.79 -9.08 2.44
N SER A 34 -9.92 -8.89 1.45
CA SER A 34 -8.70 -9.70 1.29
C SER A 34 -7.53 -9.02 1.99
N TRP A 35 -7.05 -9.64 3.07
CA TRP A 35 -5.88 -9.16 3.81
C TRP A 35 -4.62 -9.12 2.94
N ALA A 36 -4.43 -10.12 2.06
CA ALA A 36 -3.25 -10.20 1.20
C ALA A 36 -3.27 -9.12 0.12
N ALA A 37 -4.43 -8.86 -0.49
CA ALA A 37 -4.57 -7.75 -1.44
C ALA A 37 -4.40 -6.40 -0.76
N MET A 38 -4.87 -6.25 0.49
CA MET A 38 -4.69 -5.03 1.27
C MET A 38 -3.19 -4.76 1.52
N LEU A 39 -2.41 -5.76 1.93
CA LEU A 39 -0.96 -5.62 2.06
C LEU A 39 -0.28 -5.27 0.74
N LEU A 40 -0.66 -5.93 -0.35
CA LEU A 40 -0.10 -5.66 -1.67
C LEU A 40 -0.33 -4.21 -2.10
N SER A 41 -1.51 -3.65 -1.83
CA SER A 41 -1.80 -2.24 -2.11
C SER A 41 -0.87 -1.28 -1.33
N GLY A 42 -0.59 -1.58 -0.07
CA GLY A 42 0.32 -0.79 0.77
C GLY A 42 1.78 -0.90 0.33
N ILE A 43 2.23 -2.08 -0.09
CA ILE A 43 3.58 -2.29 -0.63
C ILE A 43 3.79 -1.48 -1.92
N LEU A 44 2.81 -1.52 -2.83
CA LEU A 44 2.88 -0.75 -4.07
C LEU A 44 2.92 0.76 -3.84
N LEU A 45 2.26 1.24 -2.79
CA LEU A 45 2.23 2.66 -2.42
C LEU A 45 3.51 3.13 -1.71
N LEU A 46 4.34 2.19 -1.22
CA LEU A 46 5.51 2.51 -0.39
C LEU A 46 6.54 3.41 -1.11
N PRO A 47 6.92 3.16 -2.38
CA PRO A 47 7.82 4.04 -3.12
C PRO A 47 7.26 5.47 -3.24
N ASP A 48 5.98 5.60 -3.58
CA ASP A 48 5.30 6.90 -3.70
C ASP A 48 5.26 7.63 -2.35
N ALA A 49 4.95 6.93 -1.26
CA ALA A 49 4.92 7.49 0.09
C ALA A 49 6.28 8.00 0.56
N ILE A 50 7.37 7.29 0.23
CA ILE A 50 8.73 7.75 0.54
C ILE A 50 9.10 8.95 -0.33
N TYR A 51 8.74 8.94 -1.62
CA TYR A 51 8.96 10.09 -2.51
C TYR A 51 8.27 11.36 -1.99
N PHE A 52 6.98 11.27 -1.66
CA PHE A 52 6.22 12.37 -1.06
C PHE A 52 6.68 12.78 0.35
N SER A 53 7.41 11.92 1.07
CA SER A 53 8.01 12.33 2.35
C SER A 53 9.25 13.21 2.16
N GLY A 54 9.92 13.08 0.99
CA GLY A 54 11.11 13.85 0.64
C GLY A 54 10.84 15.12 -0.15
N TYR A 55 9.80 15.16 -0.99
CA TYR A 55 9.47 16.31 -1.86
C TYR A 55 8.06 16.15 -2.48
N PRO A 56 7.07 17.05 -2.29
CA PRO A 56 6.96 18.16 -1.33
C PRO A 56 7.08 17.68 0.12
N SER A 57 7.44 18.53 1.09
CA SER A 57 7.68 18.11 2.47
C SER A 57 6.41 17.69 3.20
N VAL A 58 5.94 16.48 2.94
CA VAL A 58 4.77 15.87 3.57
C VAL A 58 5.25 14.71 4.44
N PRO A 59 5.91 14.98 5.59
CA PRO A 59 6.58 13.95 6.37
C PRO A 59 5.64 12.87 6.90
N PHE A 60 4.34 13.16 7.02
CA PHE A 60 3.32 12.19 7.41
C PHE A 60 2.96 11.19 6.30
N ALA A 61 3.31 11.46 5.04
CA ALA A 61 3.00 10.59 3.90
C ALA A 61 3.64 9.20 4.05
N ILE A 62 4.80 9.11 4.72
CA ILE A 62 5.47 7.85 5.01
C ILE A 62 4.63 6.90 5.87
N GLY A 63 3.68 7.45 6.63
CA GLY A 63 2.75 6.69 7.46
C GLY A 63 1.53 6.17 6.72
N ILE A 64 1.25 6.63 5.49
CA ILE A 64 0.05 6.22 4.74
C ILE A 64 0.01 4.70 4.56
N PRO A 65 1.07 4.01 4.10
CA PRO A 65 1.07 2.55 3.94
C PRO A 65 0.74 1.75 5.22
N LEU A 66 0.95 2.34 6.41
CA LEU A 66 0.62 1.69 7.69
C LEU A 66 -0.89 1.51 7.87
N ILE A 67 -1.70 2.38 7.26
CA ILE A 67 -3.16 2.28 7.29
C ILE A 67 -3.60 0.97 6.60
N GLN A 68 -3.00 0.65 5.46
CA GLN A 68 -3.26 -0.60 4.74
C GLN A 68 -2.82 -1.81 5.58
N VAL A 69 -1.69 -1.73 6.30
CA VAL A 69 -1.27 -2.79 7.21
C VAL A 69 -2.30 -3.00 8.33
N PHE A 70 -2.80 -1.92 8.94
CA PHE A 70 -3.81 -2.02 9.99
C PHE A 70 -5.10 -2.70 9.50
N PHE A 71 -5.60 -2.32 8.31
CA PHE A 71 -6.76 -2.98 7.70
C PHE A 71 -6.47 -4.44 7.33
N ALA A 72 -5.27 -4.74 6.85
CA ALA A 72 -4.89 -6.12 6.56
C ALA A 72 -4.93 -7.00 7.80
N VAL A 73 -4.47 -6.50 8.95
CA VAL A 73 -4.56 -7.21 10.23
C VAL A 73 -6.01 -7.45 10.64
N ILE A 74 -6.88 -6.46 10.48
CA ILE A 74 -8.32 -6.61 10.77
C ILE A 74 -8.92 -7.73 9.91
N TYR A 75 -8.73 -7.68 8.58
CA TYR A 75 -9.25 -8.70 7.67
C TYR A 75 -8.68 -10.09 7.95
N TYR A 76 -7.39 -10.19 8.27
CA TYR A 76 -6.77 -11.45 8.65
C TYR A 76 -7.43 -12.06 9.89
N ARG A 77 -7.70 -11.24 10.91
CA ARG A 77 -8.37 -11.69 12.14
C ARG A 77 -9.80 -12.12 11.89
N GLU A 78 -10.56 -11.36 11.10
CA GLU A 78 -11.94 -11.73 10.71
C GLU A 78 -11.97 -13.10 10.05
N ILE A 79 -11.12 -13.33 9.04
CA ILE A 79 -11.07 -14.62 8.32
C ILE A 79 -10.71 -15.78 9.26
N LYS A 80 -9.76 -15.56 10.18
CA LYS A 80 -9.34 -16.59 11.13
C LYS A 80 -10.46 -16.95 12.11
N LEU A 81 -11.23 -15.95 12.58
CA LEU A 81 -12.37 -16.15 13.46
C LEU A 81 -13.50 -16.92 12.75
N THR A 82 -13.82 -16.58 11.50
CA THR A 82 -14.84 -17.30 10.72
C THR A 82 -14.44 -18.76 10.48
N LYS A 83 -13.16 -19.04 10.19
CA LYS A 83 -12.66 -20.41 10.00
C LYS A 83 -12.65 -21.25 11.29
N SER A 84 -12.59 -20.63 12.46
CA SER A 84 -12.59 -21.34 13.75
C SER A 84 -14.00 -21.68 14.24
N ALA A 85 -15.04 -21.11 13.62
CA ALA A 85 -16.45 -21.30 13.99
C ALA A 85 -17.17 -22.33 13.10
N LEU A 86 -16.50 -22.84 12.06
CA LEU A 86 -16.94 -23.92 11.16
C LEU A 86 -16.20 -25.20 11.51
#